data_AF-S7VAZ1-F1
#
_entry.id   AF-S7VAZ1-F1
#
_cell.length_a   1.000
_cell.length_b   1.000
_cell.length_c   1.000
_cell.angle_alpha   90.00
_cell.angle_beta   90.00
_cell.angle_gamma   90.00
#
_symmetry.space_group_name_H-M   'P 1'
#
loop_
_entity.id
_entity.type
_entity.pdbx_description
1 polymer ?
#
loop_
_entity_poly.entity_id
_entity_poly.type
_entity_poly.pdbx_seq_one_letter_code
_entity_poly.pdbx_strand_id
1 'polypeptide(L)'
;MLFVLLAMGACKSKKKVVEAPPAPVPVEEPAPAPKPAPQPSAEEVAVGKLENYFNAVANASSLQSANNTIREALGMFSNQNTPVLIVIHEESGRKDYDEPTTIERYLNYLKDTKKNLNFISDIRMDGSGKVTELELRRR
;
A
#
# COMPACT_ATOMS: atom_id res chain seq x y z
N MET A 1 -78.24 -8.02 -34.93
CA MET A 1 -77.85 -9.45 -35.06
C MET A 1 -76.61 -9.63 -34.21
N LEU A 2 -76.75 -10.22 -33.02
CA LEU A 2 -76.47 -11.65 -32.75
C LEU A 2 -74.98 -11.74 -32.32
N PHE A 3 -74.57 -11.93 -31.06
CA PHE A 3 -74.97 -12.84 -29.98
C PHE A 3 -74.74 -12.10 -28.61
N VAL A 4 -75.68 -12.03 -27.64
CA VAL A 4 -76.06 -13.08 -26.66
C VAL A 4 -74.92 -13.28 -25.63
N LEU A 5 -75.04 -13.27 -24.28
CA LEU A 5 -75.93 -14.00 -23.35
C LEU A 5 -75.73 -13.46 -21.90
N LEU A 6 -76.84 -13.35 -21.13
CA LEU A 6 -77.07 -13.54 -19.67
C LEU A 6 -76.19 -12.82 -18.62
N ALA A 7 -76.71 -12.01 -17.69
CA ALA A 7 -77.82 -12.14 -16.72
C ALA A 7 -77.53 -13.03 -15.49
N MET A 8 -77.46 -12.32 -14.34
CA MET A 8 -77.91 -12.67 -12.98
C MET A 8 -77.19 -13.76 -12.17
N GLY A 9 -77.10 -13.48 -10.87
CA GLY A 9 -77.37 -14.49 -9.85
C GLY A 9 -76.41 -14.50 -8.68
N ALA A 10 -76.80 -13.84 -7.59
CA ALA A 10 -76.22 -14.02 -6.27
C ALA A 10 -76.39 -15.49 -5.80
N CYS A 11 -75.33 -16.09 -5.24
CA CYS A 11 -75.47 -17.23 -4.35
C CYS A 11 -74.35 -17.26 -3.31
N LYS A 12 -74.76 -17.79 -2.16
CA LYS A 12 -74.30 -17.52 -0.81
C LYS A 12 -73.56 -18.75 -0.30
N SER A 13 -72.46 -18.50 0.42
CA SER A 13 -71.89 -19.32 1.49
C SER A 13 -71.08 -20.60 1.19
N LYS A 14 -69.85 -20.55 1.72
CA LYS A 14 -69.13 -21.55 2.55
C LYS A 14 -68.41 -22.72 1.86
N LYS A 15 -67.08 -22.58 1.75
CA LYS A 15 -66.09 -23.65 1.97
C LYS A 15 -64.72 -22.98 2.22
N LYS A 16 -64.31 -22.77 3.47
CA LYS A 16 -63.48 -23.64 4.33
C LYS A 16 -62.08 -23.92 3.75
N VAL A 17 -61.10 -23.43 4.52
CA VAL A 17 -59.69 -23.82 4.64
C VAL A 17 -58.80 -23.42 3.47
N VAL A 18 -57.81 -22.57 3.74
CA VAL A 18 -56.38 -22.90 3.78
C VAL A 18 -55.63 -21.57 3.81
N GLU A 19 -54.99 -21.32 4.95
CA GLU A 19 -53.70 -20.65 5.13
C GLU A 19 -53.29 -19.64 4.03
N ALA A 20 -53.32 -18.35 4.39
CA ALA A 20 -52.76 -17.29 3.55
C ALA A 20 -51.25 -17.51 3.39
N PRO A 21 -50.72 -17.68 2.16
CA PRO A 21 -49.29 -17.59 1.95
C PRO A 21 -48.83 -16.14 2.21
N PRO A 22 -47.70 -15.94 2.92
CA PRO A 22 -47.19 -14.62 3.26
C PRO A 22 -46.80 -13.83 2.01
N ALA A 23 -47.05 -12.51 2.07
CA ALA A 23 -46.73 -11.55 1.03
C ALA A 23 -45.25 -11.64 0.60
N PRO A 24 -44.93 -11.41 -0.68
CA PRO A 24 -43.56 -11.47 -1.17
C PRO A 24 -42.70 -10.39 -0.50
N VAL A 25 -41.60 -10.84 0.09
CA VAL A 25 -40.54 -10.01 0.67
C VAL A 25 -39.99 -9.01 -0.37
N PRO A 26 -39.84 -7.72 -0.02
CA PRO A 26 -39.14 -6.75 -0.86
C PRO A 26 -37.72 -7.23 -1.14
N VAL A 27 -37.35 -7.28 -2.42
CA VAL A 27 -35.99 -7.57 -2.86
C VAL A 27 -35.12 -6.36 -2.50
N GLU A 28 -34.30 -6.50 -1.46
CA GLU A 28 -33.23 -5.57 -1.12
C GLU A 28 -32.17 -5.59 -2.23
N GLU A 29 -32.00 -4.44 -2.89
CA GLU A 29 -30.91 -4.20 -3.83
C GLU A 29 -29.58 -4.22 -3.05
N PRO A 30 -28.59 -5.05 -3.44
CA PRO A 30 -27.36 -5.18 -2.67
C PRO A 30 -26.59 -3.87 -2.73
N ALA A 31 -26.27 -3.31 -1.56
CA ALA A 31 -25.43 -2.13 -1.45
C ALA A 31 -24.11 -2.33 -2.22
N PRO A 32 -23.63 -1.32 -2.96
CA PRO A 32 -22.38 -1.42 -3.71
C PRO A 32 -21.24 -1.74 -2.75
N ALA A 33 -20.49 -2.80 -3.05
CA ALA A 33 -19.33 -3.20 -2.28
C ALA A 33 -18.34 -2.01 -2.14
N PRO A 34 -17.74 -1.79 -0.96
CA PRO A 34 -16.74 -0.76 -0.77
C PRO A 34 -15.62 -0.92 -1.79
N LYS A 35 -15.29 0.13 -2.55
CA LYS A 35 -14.07 0.15 -3.37
C LYS A 35 -12.87 -0.19 -2.47
N PRO A 36 -11.98 -1.12 -2.87
CA PRO A 36 -10.76 -1.37 -2.12
C PRO A 36 -10.03 -0.06 -1.90
N ALA A 37 -9.66 0.23 -0.64
CA ALA A 37 -8.79 1.36 -0.35
C ALA A 37 -7.49 1.23 -1.17
N PRO A 38 -6.88 2.34 -1.62
CA PRO A 38 -5.60 2.30 -2.31
C PRO A 38 -4.59 1.52 -1.47
N GLN A 39 -4.10 0.40 -1.98
CA GLN A 39 -3.00 -0.32 -1.35
C GLN A 39 -1.71 0.43 -1.67
N PRO A 40 -0.79 0.61 -0.70
CA PRO A 40 0.48 1.25 -0.97
C PRO A 40 1.27 0.44 -2.00
N SER A 41 1.96 1.15 -2.89
CA SER A 41 2.81 0.52 -3.89
C SER A 41 3.97 -0.26 -3.23
N ALA A 42 4.57 -1.19 -3.96
CA ALA A 42 5.73 -1.92 -3.45
C ALA A 42 6.89 -0.98 -3.06
N GLU A 43 7.06 0.10 -3.82
CA GLU A 43 8.05 1.16 -3.57
C GLU A 43 7.73 1.91 -2.29
N GLU A 44 6.49 2.34 -2.07
CA GLU A 44 6.07 3.02 -0.83
C GLU A 44 6.29 2.15 0.41
N VAL A 45 5.98 0.86 0.31
CA VAL A 45 6.25 -0.11 1.39
C VAL A 45 7.75 -0.27 1.62
N ALA A 46 8.56 -0.33 0.56
CA ALA A 46 10.00 -0.44 0.67
C ALA A 46 10.62 0.81 1.31
N VAL A 47 10.19 2.01 0.89
CA VAL A 47 10.61 3.30 1.46
C VAL A 47 10.33 3.34 2.95
N GLY A 48 9.11 3.02 3.37
CA GLY A 48 8.75 3.02 4.80
C GLY A 48 9.62 2.07 5.62
N LYS A 49 9.92 0.88 5.09
CA LYS A 49 10.83 -0.08 5.76
C LYS A 49 12.26 0.42 5.82
N LEU A 50 12.80 0.99 4.74
CA LEU A 50 14.15 1.52 4.70
C LEU A 50 14.33 2.71 5.63
N GLU A 51 13.38 3.63 5.69
CA GLU A 51 13.39 4.75 6.64
C GLU A 51 13.45 4.25 8.09
N ASN A 52 12.67 3.21 8.42
CA ASN A 52 12.73 2.56 9.73
C ASN A 52 14.10 1.96 10.00
N TYR A 53 14.70 1.28 9.02
CA TYR A 53 16.07 0.75 9.16
C TYR A 53 17.11 1.86 9.35
N PHE A 54 17.06 2.94 8.58
CA PHE A 54 17.99 4.06 8.71
C PHE A 54 17.91 4.70 10.08
N ASN A 55 16.70 4.91 10.58
CA ASN A 55 16.47 5.42 11.93
C ASN A 55 16.96 4.42 13.00
N ALA A 56 16.72 3.13 12.82
CA ALA A 56 17.17 2.11 13.77
C ALA A 56 18.71 1.99 13.83
N VAL A 57 19.40 2.10 12.70
CA VAL A 57 20.88 2.12 12.65
C VAL A 57 21.43 3.36 13.36
N ALA A 58 20.91 4.55 13.03
CA ALA A 58 21.35 5.80 13.61
C ALA A 58 21.13 5.87 15.13
N ASN A 59 20.00 5.33 15.62
CA ASN A 59 19.63 5.35 17.04
C ASN A 59 20.04 4.09 17.83
N ALA A 60 20.79 3.17 17.23
CA ALA A 60 21.17 1.91 17.87
C ALA A 60 21.97 2.14 19.17
N SER A 61 21.57 1.46 20.25
CA SER A 61 22.20 1.53 21.58
C SER A 61 23.56 0.83 21.69
N SER A 62 23.92 -0.02 20.71
CA SER A 62 25.22 -0.70 20.67
C SER A 62 25.69 -0.90 19.23
N LEU A 63 26.99 -1.15 19.06
CA LEU A 63 27.56 -1.50 17.75
C LEU A 63 26.98 -2.82 17.23
N GLN A 64 26.76 -3.79 18.12
CA GLN A 64 26.19 -5.08 17.74
C GLN A 64 24.76 -4.93 17.20
N SER A 65 23.91 -4.15 17.87
CA SER A 65 22.54 -3.91 17.38
C SER A 65 22.54 -3.15 16.06
N ALA A 66 23.38 -2.12 15.91
CA ALA A 66 23.54 -1.42 14.63
C ALA A 66 23.94 -2.38 13.49
N ASN A 67 24.96 -3.21 13.70
CA ASN A 67 25.45 -4.14 12.69
C ASN A 67 24.40 -5.22 12.33
N ASN A 68 23.55 -5.62 13.27
CA ASN A 68 22.43 -6.52 12.99
C ASN A 68 21.42 -5.86 12.05
N THR A 69 20.99 -4.64 12.38
CA THR A 69 20.07 -3.84 11.56
C THR A 69 20.64 -3.56 10.17
N ILE A 70 21.94 -3.28 10.06
CA ILE A 70 22.61 -3.08 8.75
C ILE A 70 22.47 -4.33 7.88
N ARG A 71 22.72 -5.53 8.43
CA ARG A 71 22.58 -6.78 7.66
C ARG A 71 21.16 -7.03 7.18
N GLU A 72 20.16 -6.70 7.99
CA GLU A 72 18.75 -6.79 7.59
C GLU A 72 18.43 -5.80 6.48
N ALA A 73 18.83 -4.54 6.64
CA ALA A 73 18.63 -3.49 5.64
C ALA A 73 19.29 -3.85 4.30
N LEU A 74 20.54 -4.33 4.32
CA LEU A 74 21.27 -4.78 3.13
C LEU A 74 20.53 -5.90 2.37
N GLY A 75 19.72 -6.70 3.07
CA GLY A 75 18.88 -7.72 2.45
C GLY A 75 17.77 -7.17 1.53
N MET A 76 17.47 -5.87 1.60
CA MET A 76 16.52 -5.21 0.69
C MET A 76 17.14 -4.79 -0.65
N PHE A 77 18.47 -4.73 -0.74
CA PHE A 77 19.18 -4.25 -1.93
C PHE A 77 19.59 -5.42 -2.82
N SER A 78 19.75 -5.14 -4.11
CA SER A 78 20.22 -6.16 -5.07
C SER A 78 21.66 -6.60 -4.75
N ASN A 79 22.47 -5.68 -4.22
CA ASN A 79 23.80 -5.95 -3.70
C ASN A 79 24.29 -4.81 -2.77
N GLN A 80 25.43 -5.01 -2.11
CA GLN A 80 26.01 -4.05 -1.16
C GLN A 80 26.61 -2.79 -1.83
N ASN A 81 26.88 -2.88 -3.13
CA ASN A 81 27.37 -1.77 -3.95
C ASN A 81 26.24 -0.99 -4.65
N THR A 82 24.96 -1.25 -4.30
CA THR A 82 23.84 -0.47 -4.85
C THR A 82 24.12 1.03 -4.65
N PRO A 83 24.08 1.84 -5.73
CA PRO A 83 24.39 3.25 -5.68
C PRO A 83 23.39 4.01 -4.80
N VAL A 84 23.92 4.94 -4.00
CA VAL A 84 23.16 5.90 -3.22
C VAL A 84 23.56 7.30 -3.71
N LEU A 85 22.57 8.04 -4.20
CA LEU A 85 22.74 9.38 -4.75
C LEU A 85 22.16 10.40 -3.76
N ILE A 86 22.98 11.31 -3.24
CA ILE A 86 22.54 12.34 -2.28
C ILE A 86 22.39 13.67 -3.02
N VAL A 87 21.17 14.15 -3.16
CA VAL A 87 20.89 15.45 -3.79
C VAL A 87 21.31 16.58 -2.84
N ILE A 88 22.23 17.43 -3.30
CA ILE A 88 22.73 18.60 -2.57
C ILE A 88 22.08 19.91 -3.03
N HIS A 89 21.66 19.97 -4.29
CA HIS A 89 21.00 21.12 -4.87
C HIS A 89 20.05 20.69 -5.99
N GLU A 90 18.96 21.43 -6.18
CA GLU A 90 18.05 21.24 -7.31
C GLU A 90 17.56 22.60 -7.79
N GLU A 91 17.79 22.89 -9.07
CA GLU A 91 17.32 24.13 -9.71
C GLU A 91 16.80 23.84 -11.11
N SER A 92 15.59 24.34 -11.40
CA SER A 92 14.94 24.19 -12.70
C SER A 92 14.88 22.73 -13.20
N GLY A 93 14.69 21.78 -12.28
CA GLY A 93 14.62 20.34 -12.57
C GLY A 93 15.97 19.64 -12.80
N ARG A 94 17.10 20.35 -12.63
CA ARG A 94 18.44 19.74 -12.64
C ARG A 94 18.89 19.52 -11.20
N LYS A 95 19.32 18.29 -10.90
CA LYS A 95 19.82 17.88 -9.58
C LYS A 95 21.35 17.83 -9.61
N ASP A 96 21.96 18.45 -8.61
CA ASP A 96 23.36 18.26 -8.27
C ASP A 96 23.46 17.25 -7.13
N TYR A 97 24.40 16.33 -7.29
CA TYR A 97 24.62 15.25 -6.34
C TYR A 97 25.96 15.43 -5.63
N ASP A 98 26.01 14.96 -4.39
CA ASP A 98 27.27 14.77 -3.66
C ASP A 98 28.13 13.68 -4.32
N GLU A 99 29.32 13.45 -3.76
CA GLU A 99 30.17 12.32 -4.15
C GLU A 99 29.36 10.99 -4.12
N PRO A 100 29.38 10.20 -5.21
CA PRO A 100 28.69 8.92 -5.26
C PRO A 100 29.14 7.98 -4.13
N THR A 101 28.17 7.32 -3.50
CA THR A 101 28.43 6.32 -2.45
C THR A 101 27.62 5.05 -2.68
N THR A 102 27.86 4.04 -1.85
CA THR A 102 27.11 2.77 -1.87
C THR A 102 26.24 2.64 -0.63
N ILE A 103 25.23 1.77 -0.70
CA ILE A 103 24.36 1.52 0.45
C ILE A 103 25.12 1.00 1.67
N GLU A 104 26.11 0.12 1.50
CA GLU A 104 26.92 -0.35 2.62
C GLU A 104 27.68 0.80 3.30
N ARG A 105 28.31 1.68 2.50
CA ARG A 105 29.04 2.84 3.03
C ARG A 105 28.09 3.82 3.71
N TYR A 106 26.92 4.06 3.13
CA TYR A 106 25.91 4.94 3.70
C TYR A 106 25.37 4.41 5.03
N LEU A 107 25.04 3.12 5.13
CA LEU A 107 24.58 2.50 6.36
C LEU A 107 25.65 2.54 7.48
N ASN A 108 26.92 2.31 7.13
CA ASN A 108 28.03 2.47 8.08
C ASN A 108 28.20 3.94 8.50
N TYR A 109 28.04 4.89 7.58
CA TYR A 109 28.03 6.31 7.92
C TYR A 109 26.92 6.65 8.93
N LEU A 110 25.70 6.14 8.77
CA LEU A 110 24.61 6.33 9.74
C LEU A 110 24.98 5.77 11.12
N LYS A 111 25.59 4.59 11.16
CA LYS A 111 26.06 3.94 12.40
C LYS A 111 27.11 4.77 13.12
N ASP A 112 28.10 5.27 12.38
CA ASP A 112 29.26 5.95 12.95
C ASP A 112 28.92 7.39 13.37
N THR A 113 28.07 8.08 12.59
CA THR A 113 27.66 9.45 12.89
C THR A 113 26.49 9.55 13.86
N LYS A 114 25.72 8.46 14.04
CA LYS A 114 24.48 8.43 14.84
C LYS A 114 23.45 9.47 14.40
N LYS A 115 23.45 9.83 13.11
CA LYS A 115 22.57 10.84 12.54
C LYS A 115 21.94 10.36 11.24
N ASN A 116 20.62 10.44 11.14
CA ASN A 116 19.88 10.24 9.89
C ASN A 116 19.35 11.59 9.37
N LEU A 117 20.22 12.35 8.71
CA LEU A 117 19.90 13.71 8.23
C LEU A 117 19.20 13.73 6.87
N ASN A 118 19.04 12.58 6.24
CA ASN A 118 18.43 12.46 4.93
C ASN A 118 17.11 11.69 5.01
N PHE A 119 16.31 11.84 3.97
CA PHE A 119 15.14 11.02 3.68
C PHE A 119 15.23 10.49 2.25
N ILE A 120 14.53 9.39 1.98
CA ILE A 120 14.45 8.78 0.67
C ILE A 120 13.54 9.62 -0.23
N SER A 121 14.09 10.19 -1.30
CA SER A 121 13.34 10.96 -2.28
C SER A 121 12.86 10.11 -3.45
N ASP A 122 13.64 9.09 -3.83
CA ASP A 122 13.31 8.18 -4.91
C ASP A 122 13.97 6.80 -4.70
N ILE A 123 13.38 5.76 -5.30
CA ILE A 123 13.89 4.40 -5.24
C ILE A 123 13.65 3.68 -6.56
N ARG A 124 14.65 2.94 -7.05
CA ARG A 124 14.47 2.02 -8.17
C ARG A 124 14.58 0.59 -7.70
N MET A 125 13.68 -0.26 -8.19
CA MET A 125 13.64 -1.69 -7.85
C MET A 125 13.75 -2.57 -9.10
N ASP A 126 14.34 -3.75 -8.95
CA ASP A 126 14.36 -4.78 -9.98
C ASP A 126 13.06 -5.61 -9.98
N GLY A 127 12.94 -6.50 -10.97
CA GLY A 127 11.78 -7.41 -11.10
C GLY A 127 11.62 -8.42 -9.96
N SER A 128 12.59 -8.53 -9.05
CA SER A 128 12.51 -9.36 -7.83
C SER A 128 12.12 -8.55 -6.59
N GLY A 129 11.91 -7.24 -6.74
CA GLY A 129 11.59 -6.34 -5.64
C GLY A 129 12.81 -5.95 -4.79
N LYS A 130 14.03 -6.06 -5.33
CA LYS A 130 15.24 -5.57 -4.67
C LYS A 130 15.60 -4.17 -5.15
N VAL A 131 16.15 -3.37 -4.25
CA VAL A 131 16.55 -1.99 -4.55
C VAL A 131 17.84 -1.97 -5.35
N THR A 132 17.80 -1.31 -6.51
CA THR A 132 18.93 -1.18 -7.44
C THR A 132 19.55 0.22 -7.46
N GLU A 133 18.84 1.24 -6.97
CA GLU A 133 19.33 2.61 -6.80
C GLU A 133 18.48 3.30 -5.72
N LEU A 134 19.11 4.16 -4.94
CA LEU A 134 18.44 4.95 -3.90
C LEU A 134 18.82 6.42 -4.03
N GLU A 135 17.82 7.30 -4.13
CA GLU A 135 18.02 8.74 -4.06
C GLU A 135 17.64 9.26 -2.69
N LEU A 136 18.51 10.11 -2.14
CA LEU A 136 18.34 10.73 -0.84
C LEU A 136 18.35 12.24 -0.97
N ARG A 137 17.60 12.91 -0.09
CA ARG A 137 17.65 14.36 0.08
C ARG A 137 17.79 14.73 1.55
N ARG A 138 18.46 15.86 1.81
CA ARG A 138 18.53 16.45 3.16
C ARG A 138 17.13 16.75 3.69
N ARG A 139 16.85 16.35 4.93
CA ARG A 139 15.64 16.73 5.66
C ARG A 139 15.56 18.24 5.89
#